data_AF-A0AA39FTE1-F1
#
_entry.id   AF-A0AA39FTE1-F1
#
_cell.length_a   1.000
_cell.length_b   1.000
_cell.length_c   1.000
_cell.angle_alpha   90.00
_cell.angle_beta   90.00
_cell.angle_gamma   90.00
#
_symmetry.space_group_name_H-M   'P 1'
#
loop_
_entity.id
_entity.type
_entity.pdbx_description
1 polymer ?
#
loop_
_entity_poly.entity_id
_entity_poly.type
_entity_poly.pdbx_seq_one_letter_code
_entity_poly.pdbx_strand_id
1 'polypeptide(L)'
;MPYNRDDPHLNDCVKKSFSSLKPFLRKGIPKFHVPVCEPLKIPEMKLDRNTGPAFITFIFTNVNVKGAKYFKIKHLNVDIKNNTIELKLFISRLSMTAKYDVNGKFMMLPIKSNEKANGNFSELKTDVKVNGLDIKE
;
A
#
# COMPACT_ATOMS: atom_id res chain seq x y z
N MET A 1 -13.41 9.03 -17.12
CA MET A 1 -14.07 7.80 -16.62
C MET A 1 -15.35 7.63 -17.41
N PRO A 2 -15.73 6.44 -17.90
CA PRO A 2 -16.85 6.29 -18.82
C PRO A 2 -18.22 6.20 -18.12
N TYR A 3 -18.34 6.63 -16.87
CA TYR A 3 -19.56 6.50 -16.08
C TYR A 3 -20.03 7.85 -15.56
N ASN A 4 -21.35 8.04 -15.58
CA ASN A 4 -22.00 9.25 -15.11
C ASN A 4 -21.89 9.33 -13.57
N ARG A 5 -21.63 10.54 -13.04
CA ARG A 5 -21.51 10.77 -11.59
C ARG A 5 -22.85 10.55 -10.88
N ASP A 6 -23.96 10.76 -11.57
CA ASP A 6 -25.31 10.60 -11.01
C ASP A 6 -25.89 9.18 -11.18
N ASP A 7 -25.08 8.20 -11.59
CA ASP A 7 -25.53 6.82 -11.75
C ASP A 7 -25.85 6.20 -10.37
N PRO A 8 -27.09 5.71 -10.12
CA PRO A 8 -27.44 5.03 -8.87
C PRO A 8 -26.60 3.77 -8.60
N HIS A 9 -25.94 3.21 -9.62
CA HIS A 9 -25.04 2.06 -9.54
C HIS A 9 -23.55 2.44 -9.57
N LEU A 10 -23.21 3.70 -9.26
CA LEU A 10 -21.83 4.20 -9.26
C LEU A 10 -20.88 3.31 -8.42
N ASN A 11 -21.32 2.83 -7.26
CA ASN A 11 -20.53 1.94 -6.41
C ASN A 11 -20.18 0.63 -7.13
N ASP A 12 -21.11 0.02 -7.86
CA ASP A 12 -20.86 -1.21 -8.61
C ASP A 12 -19.94 -0.97 -9.80
N CYS A 13 -20.11 0.17 -10.48
CA CYS A 13 -19.20 0.63 -11.52
C CYS A 13 -17.76 0.75 -10.98
N VAL A 14 -17.58 1.50 -9.89
CA VAL A 14 -16.24 1.73 -9.32
C VAL A 14 -15.65 0.43 -8.80
N LYS A 15 -16.46 -0.47 -8.22
CA LYS A 15 -16.03 -1.81 -7.82
C LYS A 15 -15.55 -2.67 -9.00
N LYS A 16 -16.23 -2.59 -10.15
CA LYS A 16 -15.78 -3.24 -11.40
C LYS A 16 -14.48 -2.61 -11.89
N SER A 17 -14.35 -1.29 -11.86
CA SER A 17 -13.09 -0.60 -12.20
C SER A 17 -11.93 -1.05 -11.29
N PHE A 18 -12.11 -1.09 -9.97
CA PHE A 18 -11.08 -1.60 -9.06
C PHE A 18 -10.74 -3.08 -9.29
N SER A 19 -11.75 -3.91 -9.61
CA SER A 19 -11.49 -5.31 -9.98
C SER A 19 -10.70 -5.44 -11.27
N SER A 20 -10.94 -4.53 -12.23
CA SER A 20 -10.18 -4.44 -13.48
C SER A 20 -8.73 -3.98 -13.29
N LEU A 21 -8.38 -3.38 -12.15
CA LEU A 21 -7.00 -2.97 -11.83
C LEU A 21 -6.08 -4.16 -11.51
N LYS A 22 -6.62 -5.29 -11.07
CA LYS A 22 -5.86 -6.50 -10.71
C LYS A 22 -4.81 -6.93 -11.75
N PRO A 23 -5.14 -7.08 -13.05
CA PRO A 23 -4.14 -7.41 -14.07
C PRO A 23 -3.05 -6.34 -14.21
N PHE A 24 -3.39 -5.06 -14.02
CA PHE A 24 -2.44 -3.96 -14.11
C PHE A 24 -1.47 -3.90 -12.93
N LEU A 25 -1.83 -4.41 -11.75
CA LEU A 25 -0.89 -4.51 -10.63
C LEU A 25 0.37 -5.33 -10.97
N ARG A 26 0.26 -6.35 -11.82
CA ARG A 26 1.41 -7.17 -12.25
C ARG A 26 2.21 -6.57 -13.40
N LYS A 27 1.54 -5.82 -14.29
CA LYS A 27 2.16 -5.27 -15.51
C LYS A 27 2.65 -3.84 -15.32
N GLY A 28 2.17 -3.15 -14.29
CA GLY A 28 2.20 -1.69 -14.25
C GLY A 28 1.35 -1.07 -15.35
N ILE A 29 1.36 0.26 -15.42
CA ILE A 29 0.81 1.02 -16.54
C ILE A 29 1.85 2.07 -16.95
N PRO A 30 2.85 1.71 -17.79
CA PRO A 30 3.98 2.58 -18.12
C PRO A 30 3.56 3.94 -18.70
N LYS A 31 2.50 3.97 -19.52
CA LYS A 31 1.94 5.22 -20.10
C LYS A 31 1.52 6.24 -19.03
N PHE A 32 1.16 5.79 -17.83
CA PHE A 32 0.78 6.64 -16.70
C PHE A 32 1.83 6.63 -15.59
N HIS A 33 3.06 6.17 -15.86
CA HIS A 33 4.14 6.05 -14.88
C HIS A 33 3.75 5.21 -13.65
N VAL A 34 2.79 4.30 -13.80
CA VAL A 34 2.40 3.38 -12.72
C VAL A 34 3.35 2.18 -12.75
N PRO A 35 4.19 1.99 -11.71
CA PRO A 35 5.14 0.89 -11.67
C PRO A 35 4.43 -0.46 -11.46
N VAL A 36 5.19 -1.55 -11.59
CA VAL A 36 4.71 -2.87 -11.18
C VAL A 36 4.49 -2.89 -9.67
N CYS A 37 3.28 -3.25 -9.24
CA CYS A 37 2.89 -3.35 -7.82
C CYS A 37 2.82 -4.81 -7.33
N GLU A 38 3.11 -5.79 -8.19
CA GLU A 38 3.11 -7.22 -7.84
C GLU A 38 4.15 -8.01 -8.69
N PRO A 39 5.32 -8.35 -8.12
CA PRO A 39 5.77 -7.93 -6.80
C PRO A 39 6.03 -6.42 -6.75
N LEU A 40 5.66 -5.77 -5.65
CA LEU A 40 6.07 -4.40 -5.37
C LEU A 40 7.54 -4.42 -4.94
N LYS A 41 8.39 -3.75 -5.72
CA LYS A 41 9.82 -3.60 -5.43
C LYS A 41 10.10 -2.18 -5.00
N ILE A 42 10.64 -2.01 -3.80
CA ILE A 42 11.07 -0.71 -3.28
C ILE A 42 12.60 -0.78 -3.10
N PRO A 43 13.37 0.06 -3.81
CA PRO A 43 14.83 0.03 -3.74
C PRO A 43 15.34 0.27 -2.32
N GLU A 44 14.78 1.28 -1.66
CA GLU A 44 15.16 1.70 -0.31
C GLU A 44 13.94 2.26 0.44
N MET A 45 13.85 1.93 1.72
CA MET A 45 12.89 2.49 2.65
C MET A 45 13.59 2.77 3.97
N LYS A 46 13.61 4.04 4.37
CA LYS A 46 14.15 4.47 5.66
C LYS A 46 13.02 4.72 6.65
N LEU A 47 13.16 4.18 7.86
CA LEU A 47 12.27 4.42 8.98
C LEU A 47 13.08 4.90 10.17
N ASP A 48 12.81 6.12 10.61
CA ASP A 48 13.40 6.70 11.81
C ASP A 48 12.37 6.65 12.94
N ARG A 49 12.69 5.93 14.02
CA ARG A 49 11.87 5.86 15.23
C ARG A 49 12.62 6.49 16.39
N ASN A 50 12.36 7.78 16.58
CA ASN A 50 12.98 8.64 17.59
C ASN A 50 11.92 9.11 18.59
N THR A 51 11.37 8.18 19.37
CA THR A 51 10.25 8.45 20.29
C THR A 51 10.46 7.72 21.62
N GLY A 52 10.36 8.44 22.73
CA GLY A 52 10.49 7.89 24.08
C GLY A 52 11.86 7.22 24.27
N PRO A 53 11.91 5.93 24.68
CA PRO A 53 13.18 5.23 24.89
C PRO A 53 13.87 4.80 23.59
N ALA A 54 13.21 4.85 22.43
CA ALA A 54 13.76 4.32 21.19
C ALA A 54 14.32 5.45 20.31
N PHE A 55 15.61 5.33 19.97
CA PHE A 55 16.29 6.13 18.95
C PHE A 55 16.89 5.17 17.95
N ILE A 56 16.09 4.73 16.98
CA ILE A 56 16.45 3.63 16.09
C ILE A 56 16.15 4.02 14.65
N THR A 57 17.15 3.91 13.79
CA THR A 57 17.02 4.03 12.34
C THR A 57 17.03 2.63 11.72
N PHE A 58 16.04 2.34 10.89
CA PHE A 58 15.98 1.16 10.04
C PHE A 58 16.11 1.58 8.58
N ILE A 59 17.02 0.96 7.85
CA ILE A 59 17.17 1.11 6.41
C ILE A 59 16.90 -0.24 5.78
N PHE A 60 15.79 -0.35 5.07
CA PHE A 60 15.46 -1.52 4.28
C PHE A 60 15.88 -1.30 2.84
N THR A 61 16.61 -2.24 2.25
CA THR A 61 16.98 -2.24 0.83
C THR A 61 16.49 -3.49 0.12
N ASN A 62 16.27 -3.37 -1.19
CA ASN A 62 15.75 -4.47 -2.02
C ASN A 62 14.46 -5.08 -1.46
N VAL A 63 13.55 -4.22 -0.99
CA VAL A 63 12.27 -4.66 -0.45
C VAL A 63 11.45 -5.24 -1.60
N ASN A 64 11.00 -6.46 -1.42
CA ASN A 64 10.15 -7.16 -2.37
C ASN A 64 8.91 -7.69 -1.63
N VAL A 65 7.75 -7.14 -1.99
CA VAL A 65 6.45 -7.50 -1.43
C VAL A 65 5.62 -8.26 -2.46
N LYS A 66 5.05 -9.39 -2.06
CA LYS A 66 4.22 -10.27 -2.90
C LYS A 66 2.88 -10.54 -2.22
N GLY A 67 1.84 -10.76 -3.02
CA GLY A 67 0.51 -11.18 -2.57
C GLY A 67 -0.56 -10.09 -2.59
N ALA A 68 -0.18 -8.84 -2.87
CA ALA A 68 -1.10 -7.71 -2.97
C ALA A 68 -2.18 -7.93 -4.05
N LYS A 69 -1.86 -8.60 -5.17
CA LYS A 69 -2.85 -8.93 -6.23
C LYS A 69 -4.04 -9.78 -5.75
N TYR A 70 -3.91 -10.48 -4.62
CA TYR A 70 -4.97 -11.34 -4.08
C TYR A 70 -5.96 -10.59 -3.17
N PHE A 71 -5.95 -9.26 -3.20
CA PHE A 71 -6.89 -8.46 -2.44
C PHE A 71 -8.36 -8.76 -2.82
N LYS A 72 -9.23 -8.66 -1.83
CA LYS A 72 -10.69 -8.68 -1.96
C LYS A 72 -11.24 -7.37 -1.43
N ILE A 73 -12.09 -6.71 -2.22
CA ILE A 73 -12.81 -5.51 -1.78
C ILE A 73 -13.94 -5.97 -0.88
N LYS A 74 -13.88 -5.61 0.40
CA LYS A 74 -14.92 -5.91 1.40
C LYS A 74 -15.97 -4.82 1.47
N HIS A 75 -15.55 -3.58 1.27
CA HIS A 75 -16.43 -2.42 1.24
C HIS A 75 -15.84 -1.36 0.31
N LEU A 76 -16.71 -0.61 -0.35
CA LEU A 76 -16.39 0.52 -1.20
C LEU A 76 -17.51 1.53 -1.00
N ASN A 77 -17.15 2.76 -0.67
CA ASN A 77 -18.05 3.89 -0.60
C ASN A 77 -17.45 5.03 -1.43
N VAL A 78 -18.23 5.57 -2.35
CA VAL A 78 -17.85 6.70 -3.19
C VAL A 78 -18.76 7.85 -2.83
N ASP A 79 -18.21 8.87 -2.18
CA ASP A 79 -18.92 10.09 -1.84
C ASP A 79 -18.46 11.21 -2.77
N ILE A 80 -19.24 11.44 -3.82
CA ILE A 80 -18.95 12.49 -4.80
C ILE A 80 -19.06 13.88 -4.19
N LYS A 81 -20.01 14.09 -3.27
CA LYS A 81 -20.25 15.41 -2.66
C LYS A 81 -19.04 15.87 -1.86
N ASN A 82 -18.43 14.94 -1.13
CA ASN A 82 -17.21 15.18 -0.37
C ASN A 82 -15.93 14.86 -1.15
N ASN A 83 -16.04 14.45 -2.41
CA ASN A 83 -14.94 14.00 -3.26
C ASN A 83 -14.04 12.95 -2.56
N THR A 84 -14.64 11.98 -1.89
CA THR A 84 -13.92 10.92 -1.17
C THR A 84 -14.26 9.53 -1.67
N ILE A 85 -13.27 8.65 -1.67
CA ILE A 85 -13.44 7.22 -1.94
C ILE A 85 -12.86 6.47 -0.75
N GLU A 86 -13.68 5.64 -0.13
CA GLU A 86 -13.30 4.78 0.99
C GLU A 86 -13.36 3.32 0.56
N LEU A 87 -12.25 2.61 0.72
CA LEU A 87 -12.11 1.20 0.37
C LEU A 87 -11.68 0.40 1.59
N LYS A 88 -12.37 -0.72 1.85
CA LYS A 88 -11.90 -1.74 2.78
C LYS A 88 -11.42 -2.94 2.00
N LEU A 89 -10.13 -3.23 2.11
CA LEU A 89 -9.44 -4.30 1.42
C LEU A 89 -9.10 -5.42 2.40
N PHE A 90 -9.20 -6.66 1.91
CA PHE A 90 -8.74 -7.85 2.62
C PHE A 90 -7.71 -8.59 1.78
N ILE A 91 -6.55 -8.89 2.35
CA ILE A 91 -5.47 -9.65 1.71
C ILE A 91 -5.18 -10.87 2.58
N SER A 92 -5.39 -12.08 2.05
CA SER A 92 -5.25 -13.31 2.83
C SER A 92 -3.80 -13.59 3.25
N ARG A 93 -2.85 -13.30 2.36
CA ARG A 93 -1.42 -13.48 2.62
C ARG A 93 -0.61 -12.45 1.85
N LEU A 94 0.31 -11.81 2.55
CA LEU A 94 1.33 -10.93 2.00
C LEU A 94 2.68 -11.41 2.52
N SER A 95 3.68 -11.51 1.64
CA SER A 95 5.05 -11.85 2.04
C SER A 95 6.00 -10.74 1.64
N MET A 96 6.90 -10.39 2.54
CA MET A 96 7.93 -9.38 2.32
C MET A 96 9.31 -10.00 2.54
N THR A 97 10.23 -9.67 1.64
CA THR A 97 11.66 -9.98 1.80
C THR A 97 12.44 -8.68 1.63
N ALA A 98 13.43 -8.43 2.48
CA ALA A 98 14.31 -7.27 2.38
C ALA A 98 15.69 -7.57 2.97
N LYS A 99 16.67 -6.72 2.70
CA LYS A 99 17.84 -6.57 3.57
C LYS A 99 17.55 -5.40 4.51
N TYR A 100 17.87 -5.52 5.78
CA TYR A 100 17.70 -4.43 6.74
C TYR A 100 19.03 -4.12 7.40
N ASP A 101 19.34 -2.83 7.53
CA ASP A 101 20.35 -2.30 8.42
C ASP A 101 19.62 -1.55 9.53
N VAL A 102 19.86 -1.94 10.77
CA VAL A 102 19.35 -1.24 11.94
C VAL A 102 20.51 -0.72 12.75
N ASN A 103 20.41 0.55 13.12
CA ASN A 103 21.36 1.21 13.99
C ASN A 103 20.62 2.13 14.96
N GLY A 104 20.96 2.05 16.23
CA GLY A 104 20.37 2.92 17.23
C GLY A 104 20.54 2.42 18.65
N LYS A 105 19.65 2.88 19.52
CA LYS A 105 19.58 2.46 20.91
C LYS A 105 18.15 2.35 21.39
N PHE A 106 17.93 1.41 22.29
CA PHE A 106 16.72 1.32 23.09
C PHE A 106 17.11 1.59 24.55
N MET A 107 16.66 2.73 25.09
CA MET A 107 17.15 3.36 26.32
C MET A 107 18.68 3.55 26.26
N MET A 108 19.42 2.69 26.95
CA MET A 108 20.88 2.67 27.00
C MET A 108 21.49 1.50 26.20
N LEU A 109 20.68 0.54 25.74
CA LEU A 109 21.14 -0.64 25.01
C LEU A 109 21.36 -0.30 23.53
N PRO A 110 22.61 -0.40 23.01
CA PRO A 110 22.86 -0.21 21.59
C PRO A 110 22.30 -1.39 20.77
N ILE A 111 21.72 -1.08 19.62
CA ILE A 111 21.19 -2.05 18.65
C ILE A 111 21.91 -1.81 17.33
N LYS A 112 22.58 -2.84 16.83
CA LYS A 112 23.20 -2.84 15.51
C LYS A 112 23.03 -4.21 14.87
N SER A 113 22.46 -4.26 13.67
CA SER A 113 22.29 -5.50 12.92
C SER A 113 22.17 -5.18 11.43
N ASN A 114 22.74 -6.04 10.60
CA ASN A 114 22.62 -5.94 9.14
C ASN A 114 22.35 -7.35 8.61
N GLU A 115 21.09 -7.64 8.30
CA GLU A 115 20.64 -9.00 8.01
C GLU A 115 19.50 -9.03 6.97
N LYS A 116 19.06 -10.23 6.61
CA LYS A 116 17.87 -10.43 5.78
C LYS A 116 16.61 -10.41 6.65
N ALA A 117 15.62 -9.62 6.25
CA ALA A 117 14.28 -9.64 6.83
C ALA A 117 13.34 -10.48 5.96
N ASN A 118 12.59 -11.39 6.59
CA ASN A 118 11.47 -12.10 5.98
C ASN A 118 10.23 -11.87 6.84
N GLY A 119 9.17 -11.32 6.24
CA GLY A 119 7.90 -11.06 6.90
C GLY A 119 6.76 -11.80 6.21
N ASN A 120 5.94 -12.50 6.98
CA ASN A 120 4.69 -13.06 6.51
C ASN A 120 3.54 -12.41 7.26
N PHE A 121 2.58 -11.89 6.52
CA PHE A 121 1.41 -11.24 7.05
C PHE A 121 0.17 -12.00 6.55
N SER A 122 -0.74 -12.32 7.45
CA SER A 122 -1.96 -13.06 7.14
C SER A 122 -3.17 -12.26 7.57
N GLU A 123 -4.26 -12.45 6.84
CA GLU A 123 -5.57 -11.83 7.15
C GLU A 123 -5.53 -10.31 7.31
N LEU A 124 -4.74 -9.65 6.46
CA LEU A 124 -4.60 -8.20 6.46
C LEU A 124 -5.94 -7.54 6.10
N LYS A 125 -6.41 -6.66 6.97
CA LYS A 125 -7.53 -5.74 6.75
C LYS A 125 -6.97 -4.34 6.61
N THR A 126 -7.29 -3.66 5.53
CA THR A 126 -6.73 -2.34 5.22
C THR A 126 -7.86 -1.40 4.82
N ASP A 127 -7.94 -0.27 5.52
CA ASP A 127 -8.82 0.83 5.16
C ASP A 127 -8.02 1.86 4.36
N VAL A 128 -8.52 2.24 3.19
CA VAL A 128 -7.91 3.23 2.30
C VAL A 128 -8.91 4.34 2.07
N LYS A 129 -8.53 5.57 2.39
CA LYS A 129 -9.31 6.77 2.07
C LYS A 129 -8.53 7.60 1.06
N VAL A 130 -9.15 7.84 -0.09
CA VAL A 130 -8.63 8.70 -1.14
C VAL A 130 -9.50 9.96 -1.14
N ASN A 131 -8.86 11.11 -0.92
CA ASN A 131 -9.51 12.41 -1.08
C ASN A 131 -9.12 12.96 -2.45
N GLY A 132 -10.11 13.31 -3.26
CA GLY A 132 -9.89 14.03 -4.50
C GLY A 132 -9.55 15.50 -4.23
N LEU A 133 -8.80 16.09 -5.14
CA LEU A 133 -8.63 17.55 -5.21
C LEU A 133 -9.52 18.05 -6.34
N ASP A 134 -10.32 19.08 -6.06
CA ASP A 134 -11.05 19.79 -7.10
C ASP A 134 -10.04 20.63 -7.89
N ILE A 135 -9.65 20.11 -9.04
CA ILE A 135 -8.85 20.86 -10.00
C ILE A 135 -9.83 21.84 -10.66
N LYS A 136 -9.83 23.09 -10.19
CA LYS A 136 -10.47 24.19 -10.93
C LYS A 136 -9.66 24.38 -12.22
N GLU A 137 -10.28 24.07 -13.36
CA GLU A 137 -9.82 24.56 -14.66
C GLU A 137 -10.00 26.07 -14.76
#